data_AF-A0A2V1GWE0-F1
#
_entry.id   AF-A0A2V1GWE0-F1
#
_cell.length_a   1.000
_cell.length_b   1.000
_cell.length_c   1.000
_cell.angle_alpha   90.00
_cell.angle_beta   90.00
_cell.angle_gamma   90.00
#
_symmetry.space_group_name_H-M   'P 1'
#
loop_
_entity.id
_entity.type
_entity.pdbx_description
1 polymer ?
#
loop_
_entity_poly.entity_id
_entity_poly.type
_entity_poly.pdbx_seq_one_letter_code
_entity_poly.pdbx_strand_id
1 'polypeptide(L)'
;MSVPNRFIATKKFHVVPVLGLHPDDIKKATKKLFRDREKIGHVTLLNLIASSLGFTGGFSGYGDDYQEKLEPFMKKHGLHQWDDLVTPQYRPDANASLALDVEKLSDRLFFSNETAPSKIFTGYNFDYARRYDDGEWCFNQWVQAQPDPMGFSYKPNIEHLKLAIESPNKIIDISKFPKFGRDDNNISYAHLVLGGHMFHCIEPCFNLRGDLLVSPISQGITASGRYFTTSSTQKEKALLAEGEELSCAIFRREIESQDKGWVEVVPYNEKLIFLKGSDGCYDFVIKGMKKKNFNHQIYAPFLKPSDIPRQMNALYDFQRWYYFEYAGCHALDEHKAEQHYYQNGGEIRNYPGEWEVWKTYFSDIDLYAYKTVKASDNFARPMDFCRVDAAGKQLNVSQLITIDEIIKFSNQNSEYFEHREAIKKGKPDRLDTMNADKAELPAAVTWFDACMYLSFLEKKHGLPLRLLKLDEYRAIREECSVSGGTEDSSLLEYCDNKSNKYGARPPHMDESDFQALTCKYTEEPKFLGHTSGLKFVDSDRFCEWLNENPYGMEAVAIRSRSLLSARGAANIESDLFPAWSTGKYHYCKIGFRVCYELA
;
A
#
# COMPACT_ATOMS: atom_id res chain seq x y z
N MET A 1 -3.46 -7.02 -27.82
CA MET A 1 -3.85 -6.66 -26.44
C MET A 1 -2.80 -7.17 -25.48
N SER A 2 -2.36 -6.36 -24.51
CA SER A 2 -1.43 -6.84 -23.47
C SER A 2 -2.19 -7.76 -22.54
N VAL A 3 -1.69 -8.97 -22.30
CA VAL A 3 -2.23 -9.86 -21.26
C VAL A 3 -2.19 -9.09 -19.93
N PRO A 4 -3.31 -9.01 -19.18
CA PRO A 4 -3.34 -8.36 -17.87
C PRO A 4 -2.30 -9.01 -16.94
N ASN A 5 -1.71 -8.20 -16.06
CA ASN A 5 -0.72 -8.68 -15.10
C ASN A 5 -1.37 -9.66 -14.11
N ARG A 6 -0.81 -10.86 -14.03
CA ARG A 6 -1.30 -11.96 -13.19
C ARG A 6 -0.12 -12.74 -12.64
N PHE A 7 -0.20 -13.12 -11.37
CA PHE A 7 0.91 -13.75 -10.69
C PHE A 7 0.49 -14.91 -9.80
N ILE A 8 1.41 -15.85 -9.65
CA ILE A 8 1.34 -16.93 -8.65
C ILE A 8 2.35 -16.61 -7.56
N ALA A 9 1.87 -16.55 -6.32
CA ALA A 9 2.70 -16.50 -5.12
C ALA A 9 3.15 -17.93 -4.78
N THR A 10 4.45 -18.16 -4.69
CA THR A 10 4.99 -19.48 -4.33
C THR A 10 5.25 -19.58 -2.83
N LYS A 11 5.24 -20.81 -2.28
CA LYS A 11 5.59 -21.09 -0.87
C LYS A 11 7.02 -20.71 -0.48
N LYS A 12 7.89 -20.37 -1.44
CA LYS A 12 9.25 -19.88 -1.21
C LYS A 12 9.36 -18.37 -1.47
N PHE A 13 8.25 -17.66 -1.35
CA PHE A 13 8.17 -16.21 -1.49
C PHE A 13 8.58 -15.67 -2.87
N HIS A 14 8.71 -16.51 -3.89
CA HIS A 14 8.88 -16.05 -5.27
C HIS A 14 7.54 -15.74 -5.89
N VAL A 15 7.53 -14.78 -6.81
CA VAL A 15 6.36 -14.43 -7.61
C VAL A 15 6.63 -14.77 -9.07
N VAL A 16 5.69 -15.48 -9.70
CA VAL A 16 5.80 -15.92 -11.10
C VAL A 16 4.67 -15.34 -11.92
N PRO A 17 4.95 -14.66 -13.05
CA PRO A 17 3.88 -14.20 -13.93
C PRO A 17 3.20 -15.37 -14.63
N VAL A 18 1.89 -15.28 -14.81
CA VAL A 18 1.11 -16.27 -15.56
C VAL A 18 1.10 -15.88 -17.04
N LEU A 19 1.66 -16.75 -17.89
CA LEU A 19 1.77 -16.50 -19.34
C LEU A 19 0.88 -17.41 -20.19
N GLY A 20 0.13 -18.31 -19.57
CA GLY A 20 -0.68 -19.33 -20.25
C GLY A 20 -0.62 -20.67 -19.52
N LEU A 21 -1.40 -21.64 -20.00
CA LEU A 21 -1.46 -23.00 -19.45
C LEU A 21 -0.62 -23.99 -20.26
N HIS A 22 -0.16 -23.65 -21.47
CA HIS A 22 0.68 -24.57 -22.24
C HIS A 22 2.01 -24.83 -21.50
N PRO A 23 2.57 -26.06 -21.52
CA PRO A 23 3.84 -26.37 -20.83
C PRO A 23 4.99 -25.40 -21.18
N ASP A 24 5.05 -24.93 -22.43
CA ASP A 24 6.08 -23.97 -22.83
C ASP A 24 5.86 -22.56 -22.27
N ASP A 25 4.62 -22.15 -21.99
CA ASP A 25 4.35 -20.87 -21.35
C ASP A 25 4.73 -20.90 -19.87
N ILE A 26 4.56 -22.04 -19.20
CA ILE A 26 5.08 -22.28 -17.85
C ILE A 26 6.62 -22.20 -17.86
N LYS A 27 7.30 -22.83 -18.83
CA LYS A 27 8.77 -22.69 -18.98
C LYS A 27 9.18 -21.23 -19.18
N LYS A 28 8.48 -20.49 -20.04
CA LYS A 28 8.76 -19.05 -20.25
C LYS A 28 8.53 -18.23 -18.98
N ALA A 29 7.47 -18.52 -18.21
CA ALA A 29 7.12 -17.82 -16.98
C ALA A 29 8.26 -17.87 -15.95
N THR A 30 8.94 -19.01 -15.82
CA THR A 30 10.09 -19.15 -14.90
C THR A 30 11.26 -18.21 -15.21
N LYS A 31 11.40 -17.74 -16.45
CA LYS A 31 12.44 -16.79 -16.86
C LYS A 31 12.12 -15.35 -16.45
N LYS A 32 10.84 -15.06 -16.16
CA LYS A 32 10.33 -13.73 -15.76
C LYS A 32 9.97 -13.65 -14.28
N LEU A 33 10.55 -14.52 -13.45
CA LEU A 33 10.23 -14.60 -12.02
C LEU A 33 10.74 -13.37 -11.26
N PHE A 34 9.97 -12.92 -10.28
CA PHE A 34 10.40 -11.92 -9.30
C PHE A 34 10.91 -12.66 -8.07
N ARG A 35 12.20 -12.49 -7.80
CA ARG A 35 12.92 -13.30 -6.83
C ARG A 35 12.83 -12.70 -5.43
N ASP A 36 12.41 -13.50 -4.46
CA ASP A 36 12.88 -13.35 -3.09
C ASP A 36 14.39 -13.59 -2.99
N ARG A 37 14.99 -13.27 -1.84
CA ARG A 37 16.43 -13.42 -1.58
C ARG A 37 16.95 -14.85 -1.75
N GLU A 38 16.11 -15.85 -1.50
CA GLU A 38 16.50 -17.25 -1.57
C GLU A 38 16.67 -17.72 -3.01
N LYS A 39 17.67 -18.56 -3.28
CA LYS A 39 17.79 -19.17 -4.61
C LYS A 39 16.78 -20.30 -4.73
N ILE A 40 16.04 -20.32 -5.85
CA ILE A 40 15.18 -21.43 -6.24
C ILE A 40 15.69 -22.11 -7.51
N GLY A 41 15.77 -23.43 -7.48
CA GLY A 41 16.13 -24.23 -8.65
C GLY A 41 15.02 -24.21 -9.70
N HIS A 42 15.41 -24.26 -10.98
CA HIS A 42 14.47 -24.18 -12.10
C HIS A 42 13.40 -25.29 -12.07
N VAL A 43 13.80 -26.54 -11.82
CA VAL A 43 12.88 -27.69 -11.74
C VAL A 43 11.90 -27.54 -10.57
N THR A 44 12.38 -27.09 -9.40
CA THR A 44 11.52 -26.80 -8.25
C THR A 44 10.47 -25.76 -8.59
N LEU A 45 10.87 -24.69 -9.28
CA LEU A 45 9.94 -23.63 -9.68
C LEU A 45 8.87 -24.14 -10.66
N LEU A 46 9.25 -24.94 -11.65
CA LEU A 46 8.31 -25.58 -12.57
C LEU A 46 7.29 -26.46 -11.82
N ASN A 47 7.76 -27.26 -10.87
CA ASN A 47 6.90 -28.11 -10.04
C ASN A 47 5.95 -27.29 -9.15
N LEU A 48 6.40 -26.16 -8.62
CA LEU A 48 5.54 -25.26 -7.84
C LEU A 48 4.43 -24.64 -8.70
N ILE A 49 4.73 -24.25 -9.94
CA ILE A 49 3.73 -23.72 -10.87
C ILE A 49 2.71 -24.82 -11.21
N ALA A 50 3.16 -26.01 -11.62
CA ALA A 50 2.27 -27.14 -11.93
C ALA A 50 1.36 -27.52 -10.74
N SER A 51 1.92 -27.55 -9.53
CA SER A 51 1.15 -27.80 -8.29
C SER A 51 0.13 -26.69 -8.00
N SER A 52 0.45 -25.43 -8.32
CA SER A 52 -0.47 -24.30 -8.16
C SER A 52 -1.66 -24.40 -9.12
N LEU A 53 -1.49 -25.07 -10.27
CA LEU A 53 -2.56 -25.37 -11.22
C LEU A 53 -3.38 -26.62 -10.86
N GLY A 54 -3.03 -27.33 -9.78
CA GLY A 54 -3.75 -28.52 -9.30
C GLY A 54 -3.20 -29.86 -9.81
N PHE A 55 -1.99 -29.89 -10.39
CA PHE A 55 -1.39 -31.11 -10.92
C PHE A 55 -0.37 -31.71 -9.93
N THR A 56 -0.40 -33.02 -9.73
CA THR A 56 0.39 -33.72 -8.69
C THR A 56 1.64 -34.42 -9.22
N GLY A 57 1.74 -34.72 -10.52
CA GLY A 57 2.87 -35.40 -11.16
C GLY A 57 4.13 -34.55 -11.38
N GLY A 58 4.20 -33.35 -10.79
CA GLY A 58 5.21 -32.35 -11.09
C GLY A 58 5.15 -31.87 -12.54
N PHE A 59 6.16 -31.13 -12.98
CA PHE A 59 6.19 -30.57 -14.33
C PHE A 59 6.44 -31.62 -15.42
N SER A 60 7.12 -32.72 -15.09
CA SER A 60 7.27 -33.85 -16.00
C SER A 60 5.92 -34.47 -16.37
N GLY A 61 5.05 -34.71 -15.38
CA GLY A 61 3.70 -35.22 -15.61
C GLY A 61 2.72 -34.17 -16.15
N TYR A 62 2.99 -32.87 -15.95
CA TYR A 62 2.13 -31.79 -16.44
C TYR A 62 1.97 -31.79 -17.96
N GLY A 63 3.02 -32.16 -18.71
CA GLY A 63 2.95 -32.25 -20.17
C GLY A 63 1.90 -33.26 -20.64
N ASP A 64 1.94 -34.45 -20.05
CA ASP A 64 1.01 -35.55 -20.34
C ASP A 64 -0.40 -35.17 -19.88
N ASP A 65 -0.55 -34.67 -18.65
CA ASP A 65 -1.84 -34.24 -18.11
C ASP A 65 -2.46 -33.09 -18.92
N TYR A 66 -1.64 -32.19 -19.48
CA TYR A 66 -2.11 -31.12 -20.35
C TYR A 66 -2.76 -31.70 -21.62
N GLN A 67 -2.08 -32.65 -22.29
CA GLN A 67 -2.55 -33.23 -23.54
C GLN A 67 -3.71 -34.21 -23.34
N GLU A 68 -3.67 -35.01 -22.29
CA GLU A 68 -4.64 -36.10 -22.06
C GLU A 68 -5.88 -35.66 -21.28
N LYS A 69 -5.80 -34.56 -20.51
CA LYS A 69 -6.90 -34.13 -19.63
C LYS A 69 -7.33 -32.69 -19.88
N LEU A 70 -6.39 -31.74 -19.79
CA LEU A 70 -6.73 -30.31 -19.86
C LEU A 70 -7.21 -29.89 -21.26
N GLU A 71 -6.49 -30.26 -22.31
CA GLU A 71 -6.85 -29.91 -23.68
C GLU A 71 -8.18 -30.58 -24.12
N PRO A 72 -8.44 -31.87 -23.84
CA PRO A 72 -9.76 -32.47 -24.08
C PRO A 72 -10.89 -31.78 -23.30
N PHE A 73 -10.64 -31.37 -22.05
CA PHE A 73 -11.61 -30.60 -21.27
C PHE A 73 -11.92 -29.25 -21.94
N MET A 74 -10.89 -28.50 -22.33
CA MET A 74 -11.06 -27.23 -23.03
C MET A 74 -11.85 -27.40 -24.34
N LYS A 75 -11.55 -28.42 -25.14
CA LYS A 75 -12.29 -28.75 -26.36
C LYS A 75 -13.76 -29.07 -26.06
N LYS A 76 -14.03 -29.92 -25.06
CA LYS A 76 -15.38 -30.30 -24.64
C LYS A 76 -16.24 -29.09 -24.23
N HIS A 77 -15.63 -28.09 -23.59
CA HIS A 77 -16.32 -26.90 -23.11
C HIS A 77 -16.31 -25.72 -24.10
N GLY A 78 -15.68 -25.87 -25.27
CA GLY A 78 -15.61 -24.83 -26.30
C GLY A 78 -14.66 -23.69 -25.95
N LEU A 79 -13.56 -23.98 -25.24
CA LEU A 79 -12.56 -22.99 -24.81
C LEU A 79 -11.43 -22.96 -25.84
N HIS A 80 -11.51 -22.04 -26.80
CA HIS A 80 -10.68 -22.04 -28.00
C HIS A 80 -9.59 -20.97 -27.99
N GLN A 81 -9.92 -19.76 -27.55
CA GLN A 81 -9.02 -18.61 -27.61
C GLN A 81 -8.88 -17.97 -26.24
N TRP A 82 -7.64 -17.85 -25.75
CA TRP A 82 -7.38 -17.13 -24.51
C TRP A 82 -7.54 -15.63 -24.74
N ASP A 83 -8.34 -14.97 -23.91
CA ASP A 83 -8.57 -13.53 -23.92
C ASP A 83 -8.72 -12.98 -22.48
N ASP A 84 -8.62 -11.67 -22.31
CA ASP A 84 -8.91 -11.01 -21.03
C ASP A 84 -10.43 -10.83 -20.86
N LEU A 85 -11.04 -11.74 -20.10
CA LEU A 85 -12.47 -11.70 -19.80
C LEU A 85 -12.78 -11.03 -18.45
N VAL A 86 -11.79 -10.39 -17.83
CA VAL A 86 -11.94 -9.72 -16.53
C VAL A 86 -11.95 -8.21 -16.71
N THR A 87 -11.13 -7.68 -17.62
CA THR A 87 -11.03 -6.23 -17.85
C THR A 87 -12.09 -5.76 -18.87
N PRO A 88 -13.04 -4.88 -18.47
CA PRO A 88 -13.91 -4.20 -19.44
C PRO A 88 -13.16 -3.51 -20.58
N GLN A 89 -13.57 -3.82 -21.82
CA GLN A 89 -13.03 -3.29 -23.08
C GLN A 89 -13.51 -1.87 -23.37
N TYR A 90 -14.72 -1.51 -22.93
CA TYR A 90 -15.40 -0.24 -23.23
C TYR A 90 -15.65 0.55 -21.95
N ARG A 91 -14.58 1.05 -21.32
CA ARG A 91 -14.65 1.85 -20.10
C ARG A 91 -14.58 3.35 -20.43
N PRO A 92 -15.39 4.19 -19.77
CA PRO A 92 -15.10 5.61 -19.73
C PRO A 92 -13.94 5.89 -18.76
N ASP A 93 -13.18 6.95 -19.02
CA ASP A 93 -12.01 7.35 -18.22
C ASP A 93 -12.39 7.62 -16.74
N ALA A 94 -13.62 8.06 -16.48
CA ALA A 94 -14.14 8.38 -15.15
C ALA A 94 -14.58 7.16 -14.30
N ASN A 95 -14.76 5.96 -14.87
CA ASN A 95 -15.29 4.79 -14.15
C ASN A 95 -14.27 3.65 -14.00
N ALA A 96 -13.00 3.97 -13.70
CA ALA A 96 -11.97 2.97 -13.43
C ALA A 96 -12.33 1.99 -12.28
N SER A 97 -13.26 2.40 -11.41
CA SER A 97 -13.77 1.65 -10.25
C SER A 97 -14.74 0.51 -10.59
N LEU A 98 -15.41 0.53 -11.76
CA LEU A 98 -16.32 -0.54 -12.23
C LEU A 98 -15.56 -1.70 -12.85
N ALA A 99 -14.59 -2.22 -12.11
CA ALA A 99 -13.65 -3.23 -12.58
C ALA A 99 -13.36 -4.25 -11.48
N LEU A 100 -13.55 -5.51 -11.85
CA LEU A 100 -13.00 -6.62 -11.09
C LEU A 100 -11.53 -6.82 -11.46
N ASP A 101 -10.86 -7.63 -10.66
CA ASP A 101 -9.56 -8.17 -11.00
C ASP A 101 -9.50 -9.67 -10.65
N VAL A 102 -8.46 -10.32 -11.14
CA VAL A 102 -8.27 -11.76 -10.99
C VAL A 102 -8.13 -12.21 -9.53
N GLU A 103 -7.67 -11.32 -8.65
CA GLU A 103 -7.46 -11.62 -7.24
C GLU A 103 -8.81 -11.67 -6.52
N LYS A 104 -9.68 -10.66 -6.75
CA LYS A 104 -11.07 -10.68 -6.28
C LYS A 104 -11.85 -11.91 -6.79
N LEU A 105 -11.66 -12.27 -8.06
CA LEU A 105 -12.29 -13.48 -8.63
C LEU A 105 -11.77 -14.76 -7.98
N SER A 106 -10.45 -14.85 -7.76
CA SER A 106 -9.84 -16.00 -7.07
C SER A 106 -10.41 -16.15 -5.66
N ASP A 107 -10.51 -15.05 -4.93
CA ASP A 107 -11.08 -15.03 -3.59
C ASP A 107 -12.53 -15.48 -3.55
N ARG A 108 -13.37 -14.93 -4.44
CA ARG A 108 -14.79 -15.31 -4.55
C ARG A 108 -14.93 -16.81 -4.84
N LEU A 109 -14.19 -17.30 -5.83
CA LEU A 109 -14.36 -18.66 -6.34
C LEU A 109 -13.75 -19.74 -5.44
N PHE A 110 -12.70 -19.42 -4.65
CA PHE A 110 -11.96 -20.44 -3.90
C PHE A 110 -11.94 -20.24 -2.38
N PHE A 111 -12.25 -19.05 -1.86
CA PHE A 111 -12.09 -18.72 -0.43
C PHE A 111 -13.36 -18.15 0.24
N SER A 112 -14.42 -17.82 -0.49
CA SER A 112 -15.60 -17.17 0.09
C SER A 112 -16.50 -18.07 0.95
N ASN A 113 -16.29 -19.41 0.95
CA ASN A 113 -17.19 -20.42 1.52
C ASN A 113 -18.63 -20.41 0.97
N GLU A 114 -18.92 -19.57 -0.02
CA GLU A 114 -20.21 -19.49 -0.66
C GLU A 114 -20.38 -20.51 -1.77
N THR A 115 -21.62 -20.69 -2.21
CA THR A 115 -21.93 -21.52 -3.38
C THR A 115 -21.24 -20.94 -4.61
N ALA A 116 -20.51 -21.79 -5.33
CA ALA A 116 -19.84 -21.38 -6.56
C ALA A 116 -20.88 -20.86 -7.58
N PRO A 117 -20.72 -19.63 -8.08
CA PRO A 117 -21.65 -19.09 -9.06
C PRO A 117 -21.48 -19.81 -10.40
N SER A 118 -22.57 -19.90 -11.18
CA SER A 118 -22.53 -20.41 -12.56
C SER A 118 -22.11 -19.33 -13.56
N LYS A 119 -22.34 -18.04 -13.25
CA LYS A 119 -21.87 -16.90 -14.04
C LYS A 119 -21.40 -15.75 -13.14
N ILE A 120 -20.45 -14.97 -13.64
CA ILE A 120 -19.98 -13.73 -13.02
C ILE A 120 -20.04 -12.60 -14.05
N PHE A 121 -20.50 -11.43 -13.64
CA PHE A 121 -20.49 -10.22 -14.43
C PHE A 121 -19.15 -9.50 -14.23
N THR A 122 -18.28 -9.55 -15.23
CA THR A 122 -17.01 -8.82 -15.25
C THR A 122 -17.10 -7.51 -16.03
N GLY A 123 -18.11 -7.40 -16.89
CA GLY A 123 -18.27 -6.27 -17.81
C GLY A 123 -17.30 -6.29 -18.99
N TYR A 124 -16.59 -7.39 -19.26
CA TYR A 124 -15.50 -7.44 -20.25
C TYR A 124 -15.89 -6.88 -21.64
N ASN A 125 -17.07 -7.23 -22.16
CA ASN A 125 -17.62 -6.70 -23.41
C ASN A 125 -18.91 -5.88 -23.18
N PHE A 126 -19.09 -5.36 -21.96
CA PHE A 126 -20.17 -4.45 -21.62
C PHE A 126 -19.77 -3.01 -21.97
N ASP A 127 -20.64 -2.31 -22.69
CA ASP A 127 -20.38 -0.94 -23.14
C ASP A 127 -20.82 0.07 -22.07
N TYR A 128 -19.94 0.28 -21.08
CA TYR A 128 -20.15 1.26 -20.01
C TYR A 128 -20.11 2.68 -20.56
N ALA A 129 -19.19 2.97 -21.48
CA ALA A 129 -18.99 4.31 -22.01
C ALA A 129 -20.28 4.82 -22.68
N ARG A 130 -20.86 4.05 -23.59
CA ARG A 130 -22.11 4.44 -24.24
C ARG A 130 -23.28 4.60 -23.26
N ARG A 131 -23.27 3.89 -22.12
CA ARG A 131 -24.40 3.84 -21.19
C ARG A 131 -24.33 4.85 -20.06
N TYR A 132 -23.14 5.13 -19.54
CA TYR A 132 -22.98 5.88 -18.30
C TYR A 132 -21.87 6.92 -18.32
N ASP A 133 -21.12 7.08 -19.43
CA ASP A 133 -20.13 8.15 -19.52
C ASP A 133 -20.78 9.51 -19.27
N ASP A 134 -20.11 10.32 -18.44
CA ASP A 134 -20.60 11.58 -17.84
C ASP A 134 -22.05 11.54 -17.30
N GLY A 135 -22.51 10.35 -16.88
CA GLY A 135 -23.87 10.13 -16.42
C GLY A 135 -24.24 11.01 -15.23
N GLU A 136 -23.31 11.24 -14.30
CA GLU A 136 -23.51 12.10 -13.14
C GLU A 136 -23.78 13.55 -13.56
N TRP A 137 -22.95 14.09 -14.44
CA TRP A 137 -23.10 15.46 -14.89
C TRP A 137 -24.34 15.64 -15.77
N CYS A 138 -24.60 14.72 -16.69
CA CYS A 138 -25.79 14.72 -17.52
C CYS A 138 -27.07 14.69 -16.68
N PHE A 139 -27.14 13.79 -15.68
CA PHE A 139 -28.26 13.69 -14.75
C PHE A 139 -28.45 14.99 -13.96
N ASN A 140 -27.38 15.56 -13.39
CA ASN A 140 -27.47 16.79 -12.62
C ASN A 140 -27.99 17.96 -13.46
N GLN A 141 -27.49 18.13 -14.69
CA GLN A 141 -27.97 19.18 -15.58
C GLN A 141 -29.44 18.97 -15.98
N TRP A 142 -29.85 17.72 -16.20
CA TRP A 142 -31.24 17.37 -16.48
C TRP A 142 -32.18 17.66 -15.30
N VAL A 143 -31.78 17.35 -14.07
CA VAL A 143 -32.54 17.65 -12.85
C VAL A 143 -32.68 19.16 -12.66
N GLN A 144 -31.59 19.92 -12.86
CA GLN A 144 -31.62 21.38 -12.74
C GLN A 144 -32.52 22.07 -13.79
N ALA A 145 -32.75 21.42 -14.93
CA ALA A 145 -33.65 21.91 -15.95
C ALA A 145 -35.14 21.56 -15.71
N GLN A 146 -35.46 20.79 -14.66
CA GLN A 146 -36.85 20.46 -14.32
C GLN A 146 -37.56 21.63 -13.64
N PRO A 147 -38.89 21.75 -13.78
CA PRO A 147 -39.69 22.81 -13.13
C PRO A 147 -39.57 22.84 -11.59
N ASP A 148 -39.24 21.70 -10.98
CA ASP A 148 -38.99 21.56 -9.54
C ASP A 148 -37.69 20.75 -9.33
N PRO A 149 -36.52 21.41 -9.23
CA PRO A 149 -35.23 20.72 -9.20
C PRO A 149 -34.99 20.03 -7.86
N MET A 150 -34.87 18.70 -7.89
CA MET A 150 -34.80 17.84 -6.70
C MET A 150 -33.40 17.62 -6.11
N GLY A 151 -32.53 18.63 -6.17
CA GLY A 151 -31.15 18.57 -5.63
C GLY A 151 -30.14 17.82 -6.53
N PHE A 152 -28.86 17.91 -6.17
CA PHE A 152 -27.73 17.32 -6.91
C PHE A 152 -27.43 15.87 -6.49
N SER A 153 -26.78 15.10 -7.38
CA SER A 153 -26.34 13.69 -7.20
C SER A 153 -25.39 13.41 -6.04
N TYR A 154 -24.85 14.44 -5.38
CA TYR A 154 -23.96 14.26 -4.22
C TYR A 154 -24.64 13.51 -3.06
N LYS A 155 -25.97 13.35 -3.12
CA LYS A 155 -26.76 12.42 -2.30
C LYS A 155 -27.71 11.62 -3.20
N PRO A 156 -28.10 10.40 -2.81
CA PRO A 156 -29.08 9.63 -3.56
C PRO A 156 -30.41 10.38 -3.72
N ASN A 157 -30.87 10.53 -4.96
CA ASN A 157 -32.20 11.03 -5.28
C ASN A 157 -33.19 9.84 -5.33
N ILE A 158 -33.74 9.51 -4.16
CA ILE A 158 -34.62 8.34 -3.96
C ILE A 158 -35.85 8.39 -4.86
N GLU A 159 -36.40 9.58 -5.12
CA GLU A 159 -37.59 9.72 -5.96
C GLU A 159 -37.30 9.36 -7.42
N HIS A 160 -36.21 9.88 -7.99
CA HIS A 160 -35.80 9.50 -9.35
C HIS A 160 -35.41 8.02 -9.44
N LEU A 161 -34.80 7.45 -8.39
CA LEU A 161 -34.50 6.00 -8.33
C LEU A 161 -35.78 5.15 -8.35
N LYS A 162 -36.79 5.49 -7.55
CA LYS A 162 -38.09 4.80 -7.56
C LYS A 162 -38.79 4.91 -8.92
N LEU A 163 -38.82 6.11 -9.49
CA LEU A 163 -39.38 6.34 -10.83
C LEU A 163 -38.62 5.58 -11.93
N ALA A 164 -37.31 5.41 -11.80
CA ALA A 164 -36.50 4.63 -12.75
C ALA A 164 -36.83 3.13 -12.70
N ILE A 165 -37.24 2.60 -11.55
CA ILE A 165 -37.70 1.22 -11.42
C ILE A 165 -39.09 1.05 -12.08
N GLU A 166 -39.97 2.03 -11.90
CA GLU A 166 -41.34 2.02 -12.42
C GLU A 166 -41.41 2.25 -13.93
N SER A 167 -40.58 3.17 -14.46
CA SER A 167 -40.60 3.61 -15.86
C SER A 167 -39.21 3.53 -16.52
N PRO A 168 -38.54 2.37 -16.51
CA PRO A 168 -37.12 2.27 -16.91
C PRO A 168 -36.89 2.65 -18.38
N ASN A 169 -37.86 2.35 -19.25
CA ASN A 169 -37.76 2.54 -20.69
C ASN A 169 -38.29 3.90 -21.17
N LYS A 170 -38.73 4.79 -20.25
CA LYS A 170 -39.13 6.15 -20.61
C LYS A 170 -37.96 6.84 -21.30
N ILE A 171 -38.19 7.41 -22.48
CA ILE A 171 -37.14 8.10 -23.23
C ILE A 171 -37.04 9.55 -22.78
N ILE A 172 -35.81 10.00 -22.51
CA ILE A 172 -35.48 11.36 -22.15
C ILE A 172 -34.63 11.97 -23.26
N ASP A 173 -35.07 13.13 -23.76
CA ASP A 173 -34.29 13.96 -24.67
C ASP A 173 -33.19 14.68 -23.87
N ILE A 174 -31.94 14.36 -24.20
CA ILE A 174 -30.74 14.94 -23.61
C ILE A 174 -29.96 15.79 -24.62
N SER A 175 -30.58 16.18 -25.73
CA SER A 175 -29.95 16.94 -26.82
C SER A 175 -29.27 18.23 -26.36
N LYS A 176 -29.82 18.87 -25.33
CA LYS A 176 -29.34 20.13 -24.73
C LYS A 176 -28.31 19.95 -23.64
N PHE A 177 -28.07 18.71 -23.20
CA PHE A 177 -27.07 18.42 -22.19
C PHE A 177 -25.79 17.92 -22.83
N PRO A 178 -24.66 18.11 -22.16
CA PRO A 178 -23.38 17.64 -22.64
C PRO A 178 -23.38 16.12 -22.81
N LYS A 179 -22.77 15.68 -23.92
CA LYS A 179 -22.72 14.29 -24.36
C LYS A 179 -21.28 13.98 -24.73
N PHE A 180 -20.52 13.44 -23.79
CA PHE A 180 -19.20 12.88 -24.09
C PHE A 180 -19.34 11.37 -24.32
N GLY A 181 -18.71 10.88 -25.38
CA GLY A 181 -18.74 9.45 -25.72
C GLY A 181 -20.07 8.90 -26.28
N ARG A 182 -21.09 9.76 -26.52
CA ARG A 182 -22.39 9.35 -27.09
C ARG A 182 -22.88 10.30 -28.17
N ASP A 183 -23.33 9.73 -29.28
CA ASP A 183 -23.97 10.46 -30.39
C ASP A 183 -25.51 10.51 -30.26
N ASP A 184 -26.08 9.72 -29.34
CA ASP A 184 -27.52 9.59 -29.16
C ASP A 184 -28.10 10.80 -28.40
N ASN A 185 -29.14 11.44 -28.95
CA ASN A 185 -29.87 12.53 -28.29
C ASN A 185 -30.89 12.04 -27.25
N ASN A 186 -31.10 10.73 -27.18
CA ASN A 186 -32.14 10.10 -26.37
C ASN A 186 -31.50 9.03 -25.48
N ILE A 187 -31.94 8.99 -24.23
CA ILE A 187 -31.50 7.99 -23.26
C ILE A 187 -32.71 7.40 -22.54
N SER A 188 -32.64 6.13 -22.14
CA SER A 188 -33.64 5.56 -21.24
C SER A 188 -33.52 6.22 -19.87
N TYR A 189 -34.65 6.36 -19.19
CA TYR A 189 -34.71 6.99 -17.89
C TYR A 189 -33.89 6.21 -16.85
N ALA A 190 -33.90 4.88 -16.93
CA ALA A 190 -33.05 4.04 -16.09
C ALA A 190 -31.56 4.33 -16.30
N HIS A 191 -31.06 4.42 -17.54
CA HIS A 191 -29.64 4.71 -17.79
C HIS A 191 -29.25 6.12 -17.32
N LEU A 192 -30.12 7.10 -17.49
CA LEU A 192 -29.87 8.47 -17.03
C LEU A 192 -29.74 8.52 -15.50
N VAL A 193 -30.72 7.95 -14.79
CA VAL A 193 -30.73 7.93 -13.32
C VAL A 193 -29.56 7.10 -12.79
N LEU A 194 -29.29 5.94 -13.37
CA LEU A 194 -28.20 5.06 -12.94
C LEU A 194 -26.83 5.71 -13.18
N GLY A 195 -26.64 6.37 -14.32
CA GLY A 195 -25.45 7.20 -14.58
C GLY A 195 -25.29 8.31 -13.53
N GLY A 196 -26.39 8.92 -13.12
CA GLY A 196 -26.48 9.89 -12.03
C GLY A 196 -25.94 9.41 -10.67
N HIS A 197 -26.02 8.11 -10.42
CA HIS A 197 -25.76 7.50 -9.10
C HIS A 197 -24.60 6.49 -9.13
N MET A 198 -23.86 6.42 -10.24
CA MET A 198 -22.84 5.39 -10.45
C MET A 198 -21.73 5.44 -9.37
N PHE A 199 -21.16 6.63 -9.14
CA PHE A 199 -20.06 6.85 -8.20
C PHE A 199 -20.48 6.69 -6.73
N HIS A 200 -21.69 7.14 -6.37
CA HIS A 200 -22.13 7.16 -4.97
C HIS A 200 -22.91 5.92 -4.53
N CYS A 201 -23.57 5.21 -5.44
CA CYS A 201 -24.42 4.06 -5.09
C CYS A 201 -23.93 2.73 -5.68
N ILE A 202 -23.49 2.72 -6.94
CA ILE A 202 -23.06 1.47 -7.59
C ILE A 202 -21.62 1.10 -7.24
N GLU A 203 -20.69 2.04 -7.34
CA GLU A 203 -19.26 1.79 -7.08
C GLU A 203 -19.01 1.12 -5.72
N PRO A 204 -19.59 1.58 -4.58
CA PRO A 204 -19.44 0.89 -3.29
C PRO A 204 -19.93 -0.56 -3.31
N CYS A 205 -20.95 -0.85 -4.12
CA CYS A 205 -21.58 -2.17 -4.25
C CYS A 205 -20.97 -3.03 -5.36
N PHE A 206 -20.11 -2.48 -6.20
CA PHE A 206 -19.47 -3.17 -7.33
C PHE A 206 -18.31 -4.05 -6.84
N ASN A 207 -18.67 -5.14 -6.15
CA ASN A 207 -17.73 -6.08 -5.56
C ASN A 207 -18.33 -7.50 -5.53
N LEU A 208 -17.53 -8.47 -5.09
CA LEU A 208 -17.90 -9.88 -5.00
C LEU A 208 -18.19 -10.35 -3.57
N ARG A 209 -18.39 -9.43 -2.60
CA ARG A 209 -18.86 -9.80 -1.25
C ARG A 209 -20.36 -10.12 -1.25
N GLY A 210 -21.12 -9.40 -2.05
CA GLY A 210 -22.54 -9.68 -2.33
C GLY A 210 -22.73 -10.29 -3.71
N ASP A 211 -24.00 -10.50 -4.09
CA ASP A 211 -24.33 -11.20 -5.32
C ASP A 211 -24.75 -10.29 -6.48
N LEU A 212 -24.49 -8.96 -6.40
CA LEU A 212 -24.78 -8.01 -7.50
C LEU A 212 -24.21 -8.50 -8.83
N LEU A 213 -23.00 -9.05 -8.80
CA LEU A 213 -22.22 -9.42 -9.98
C LEU A 213 -22.15 -10.93 -10.21
N VAL A 214 -22.96 -11.75 -9.53
CA VAL A 214 -22.92 -13.22 -9.71
C VAL A 214 -24.30 -13.78 -9.99
N SER A 215 -24.36 -14.98 -10.56
CA SER A 215 -25.59 -15.72 -10.79
C SER A 215 -25.38 -17.20 -10.47
N PRO A 216 -26.34 -17.89 -9.81
CA PRO A 216 -27.57 -17.35 -9.24
C PRO A 216 -27.30 -16.46 -8.00
N ILE A 217 -28.28 -15.65 -7.62
CA ILE A 217 -28.26 -14.88 -6.37
C ILE A 217 -28.52 -15.85 -5.20
N SER A 218 -27.72 -15.76 -4.15
CA SER A 218 -27.74 -16.65 -2.98
C SER A 218 -27.93 -15.92 -1.65
N GLN A 219 -27.30 -14.76 -1.44
CA GLN A 219 -27.30 -14.03 -0.16
C GLN A 219 -27.79 -12.58 -0.23
N GLY A 220 -28.15 -12.11 -1.43
CA GLY A 220 -28.62 -10.74 -1.69
C GLY A 220 -27.63 -9.95 -2.54
N ILE A 221 -28.16 -9.01 -3.33
CA ILE A 221 -27.36 -8.27 -4.32
C ILE A 221 -26.54 -7.14 -3.69
N THR A 222 -26.98 -6.54 -2.59
CA THR A 222 -26.34 -5.34 -2.04
C THR A 222 -25.33 -5.70 -0.95
N ALA A 223 -24.05 -5.42 -1.19
CA ALA A 223 -22.98 -5.48 -0.18
C ALA A 223 -22.09 -4.24 -0.29
N SER A 224 -22.45 -3.19 0.43
CA SER A 224 -21.76 -1.90 0.35
C SER A 224 -20.34 -1.96 0.90
N GLY A 225 -19.39 -1.33 0.19
CA GLY A 225 -18.03 -1.05 0.64
C GLY A 225 -17.90 0.29 1.37
N ARG A 226 -19.00 0.90 1.78
CA ARG A 226 -19.02 2.20 2.46
C ARG A 226 -18.83 2.03 3.96
N TYR A 227 -17.99 2.89 4.52
CA TYR A 227 -17.75 2.98 5.95
C TYR A 227 -18.28 4.31 6.51
N PHE A 228 -18.68 4.28 7.77
CA PHE A 228 -19.22 5.45 8.46
C PHE A 228 -18.44 5.71 9.74
N THR A 229 -18.12 6.98 9.96
CA THR A 229 -17.56 7.44 11.23
C THR A 229 -18.63 7.42 12.33
N THR A 230 -18.19 7.52 13.59
CA THR A 230 -19.07 7.69 14.76
C THR A 230 -19.95 8.94 14.69
N SER A 231 -19.52 9.96 13.93
CA SER A 231 -20.27 11.20 13.71
C SER A 231 -21.38 11.12 12.65
N SER A 232 -21.45 10.03 11.88
CA SER A 232 -22.44 9.88 10.80
C SER A 232 -23.84 9.63 11.36
N THR A 233 -24.85 10.39 10.90
CA THR A 233 -26.22 10.27 11.43
C THR A 233 -26.93 9.02 10.91
N GLN A 234 -27.88 8.49 11.69
CA GLN A 234 -28.71 7.35 11.24
C GLN A 234 -29.52 7.67 9.97
N LYS A 235 -29.95 8.93 9.82
CA LYS A 235 -30.69 9.38 8.64
C LYS A 235 -29.83 9.34 7.37
N GLU A 236 -28.57 9.77 7.46
CA GLU A 236 -27.64 9.70 6.32
C GLU A 236 -27.32 8.27 5.94
N LYS A 237 -27.07 7.40 6.94
CA LYS A 237 -26.84 5.97 6.72
C LYS A 237 -28.02 5.31 6.00
N ALA A 238 -29.25 5.60 6.45
CA ALA A 238 -30.47 5.06 5.84
C ALA A 238 -30.68 5.56 4.41
N LEU A 239 -30.47 6.85 4.15
CA LEU A 239 -30.60 7.43 2.81
C LEU A 239 -29.62 6.79 1.81
N LEU A 240 -28.37 6.59 2.22
CA LEU A 240 -27.34 5.96 1.39
C LEU A 240 -27.66 4.49 1.14
N ALA A 241 -28.08 3.75 2.17
CA ALA A 241 -28.46 2.35 2.02
C ALA A 241 -29.66 2.17 1.07
N GLU A 242 -30.70 3.01 1.18
CA GLU A 242 -31.85 2.98 0.27
C GLU A 242 -31.44 3.32 -1.17
N GLY A 243 -30.56 4.33 -1.33
CA GLY A 243 -30.01 4.68 -2.65
C GLY A 243 -29.20 3.56 -3.29
N GLU A 244 -28.35 2.90 -2.51
CA GLU A 244 -27.55 1.74 -2.93
C GLU A 244 -28.44 0.56 -3.33
N GLU A 245 -29.47 0.23 -2.55
CA GLU A 245 -30.41 -0.86 -2.84
C GLU A 245 -31.19 -0.62 -4.15
N LEU A 246 -31.79 0.56 -4.31
CA LEU A 246 -32.56 0.90 -5.51
C LEU A 246 -31.65 0.94 -6.75
N SER A 247 -30.47 1.55 -6.64
CA SER A 247 -29.51 1.61 -7.75
C SER A 247 -29.05 0.22 -8.16
N CYS A 248 -28.70 -0.63 -7.19
CA CYS A 248 -28.30 -2.01 -7.43
C CYS A 248 -29.41 -2.82 -8.10
N ALA A 249 -30.67 -2.62 -7.71
CA ALA A 249 -31.81 -3.28 -8.35
C ALA A 249 -31.98 -2.87 -9.83
N ILE A 250 -31.82 -1.58 -10.15
CA ILE A 250 -31.86 -1.07 -11.53
C ILE A 250 -30.70 -1.66 -12.33
N PHE A 251 -29.47 -1.56 -11.82
CA PHE A 251 -28.28 -2.07 -12.49
C PHE A 251 -28.37 -3.59 -12.70
N ARG A 252 -28.81 -4.33 -11.69
CA ARG A 252 -28.96 -5.79 -11.77
C ARG A 252 -29.91 -6.19 -12.89
N ARG A 253 -31.08 -5.54 -12.95
CA ARG A 253 -32.07 -5.77 -14.02
C ARG A 253 -31.48 -5.49 -15.40
N GLU A 254 -30.67 -4.44 -15.52
CA GLU A 254 -30.02 -4.11 -16.78
C GLU A 254 -29.03 -5.18 -17.22
N ILE A 255 -28.10 -5.57 -16.35
CA ILE A 255 -27.08 -6.57 -16.71
C ILE A 255 -27.69 -7.94 -16.97
N GLU A 256 -28.79 -8.31 -16.32
CA GLU A 256 -29.51 -9.57 -16.59
C GLU A 256 -30.30 -9.57 -17.90
N SER A 257 -30.62 -8.39 -18.45
CA SER A 257 -31.38 -8.29 -19.71
C SER A 257 -30.56 -8.63 -20.96
N GLN A 258 -29.26 -8.90 -20.81
CA GLN A 258 -28.35 -9.20 -21.91
C GLN A 258 -27.24 -10.16 -21.48
N ASP A 259 -26.64 -10.85 -22.44
CA ASP A 259 -25.49 -11.75 -22.16
C ASP A 259 -24.14 -11.01 -22.06
N LYS A 260 -24.06 -9.78 -22.59
CA LYS A 260 -22.80 -9.02 -22.56
C LYS A 260 -22.40 -8.65 -21.13
N GLY A 261 -21.12 -8.82 -20.83
CA GLY A 261 -20.49 -8.60 -19.53
C GLY A 261 -20.51 -9.84 -18.63
N TRP A 262 -21.34 -10.84 -18.93
CA TRP A 262 -21.36 -12.12 -18.20
C TRP A 262 -20.36 -13.12 -18.76
N VAL A 263 -19.68 -13.82 -17.86
CA VAL A 263 -18.83 -14.96 -18.17
C VAL A 263 -19.34 -16.19 -17.43
N GLU A 264 -19.36 -17.34 -18.10
CA GLU A 264 -19.70 -18.62 -17.50
C GLU A 264 -18.52 -19.16 -16.68
N VAL A 265 -18.81 -19.69 -15.50
CA VAL A 265 -17.81 -20.29 -14.60
C VAL A 265 -17.78 -21.79 -14.85
N VAL A 266 -16.63 -22.30 -15.29
CA VAL A 266 -16.43 -23.69 -15.68
C VAL A 266 -15.31 -24.31 -14.82
N PRO A 267 -15.64 -24.96 -13.69
CA PRO A 267 -14.65 -25.57 -12.82
C PRO A 267 -13.92 -26.73 -13.50
N TYR A 268 -12.59 -26.77 -13.38
CA TYR A 268 -11.77 -27.89 -13.87
C TYR A 268 -11.28 -28.78 -12.72
N ASN A 269 -10.66 -28.19 -11.69
CA ASN A 269 -10.21 -28.87 -10.48
C ASN A 269 -10.25 -27.92 -9.27
N GLU A 270 -9.76 -28.35 -8.09
CA GLU A 270 -9.81 -27.53 -6.87
C GLU A 270 -8.96 -26.23 -6.88
N LYS A 271 -8.13 -26.02 -7.91
CA LYS A 271 -7.21 -24.87 -8.05
C LYS A 271 -7.34 -24.11 -9.35
N LEU A 272 -8.06 -24.62 -10.35
CA LEU A 272 -8.18 -24.04 -11.67
C LEU A 272 -9.65 -24.02 -12.10
N ILE A 273 -10.13 -22.82 -12.42
CA ILE A 273 -11.47 -22.56 -12.94
C ILE A 273 -11.32 -21.77 -14.24
N PHE A 274 -12.07 -22.14 -15.26
CA PHE A 274 -12.16 -21.38 -16.50
C PHE A 274 -13.32 -20.39 -16.45
N LEU A 275 -13.12 -19.24 -17.07
CA LEU A 275 -14.16 -18.28 -17.40
C LEU A 275 -14.41 -18.39 -18.89
N LYS A 276 -15.66 -18.55 -19.30
CA LYS A 276 -16.03 -18.67 -20.72
C LYS A 276 -16.86 -17.47 -21.15
N GLY A 277 -16.39 -16.79 -22.19
CA GLY A 277 -17.08 -15.69 -22.84
C GLY A 277 -17.76 -16.13 -24.13
N SER A 278 -18.12 -15.14 -24.95
CA SER A 278 -18.66 -15.35 -26.30
C SER A 278 -17.64 -15.99 -27.26
N ASP A 279 -18.13 -16.66 -28.30
CA ASP A 279 -17.35 -17.16 -29.44
C ASP A 279 -16.17 -18.10 -29.09
N GLY A 280 -16.25 -18.75 -27.93
CA GLY A 280 -15.21 -19.66 -27.43
C GLY A 280 -13.97 -18.95 -26.88
N CYS A 281 -14.03 -17.63 -26.68
CA CYS A 281 -13.07 -16.94 -25.86
C CYS A 281 -13.15 -17.46 -24.43
N TYR A 282 -11.99 -17.68 -23.82
CA TYR A 282 -11.88 -18.11 -22.46
C TYR A 282 -10.82 -17.33 -21.71
N ASP A 283 -10.95 -17.38 -20.41
CA ASP A 283 -9.95 -16.96 -19.46
C ASP A 283 -9.88 -17.97 -18.31
N PHE A 284 -8.98 -17.79 -17.35
CA PHE A 284 -8.87 -18.71 -16.23
C PHE A 284 -8.42 -18.03 -14.94
N VAL A 285 -8.88 -18.61 -13.83
CA VAL A 285 -8.58 -18.20 -12.46
C VAL A 285 -7.92 -19.37 -11.74
N ILE A 286 -6.80 -19.06 -11.08
CA ILE A 286 -6.02 -19.99 -10.26
C ILE A 286 -6.29 -19.62 -8.80
N LYS A 287 -6.39 -20.61 -7.92
CA LYS A 287 -6.53 -20.40 -6.48
C LYS A 287 -5.35 -19.61 -5.92
N GLY A 288 -5.62 -18.48 -5.28
CA GLY A 288 -4.61 -17.56 -4.73
C GLY A 288 -3.88 -16.73 -5.79
N MET A 289 -4.47 -16.52 -6.97
CA MET A 289 -3.86 -15.68 -8.01
C MET A 289 -3.80 -14.21 -7.57
N LYS A 290 -2.71 -13.53 -7.89
CA LYS A 290 -2.44 -12.15 -7.50
C LYS A 290 -2.51 -11.21 -8.71
N LYS A 291 -3.08 -10.02 -8.51
CA LYS A 291 -3.15 -8.97 -9.55
C LYS A 291 -1.81 -8.24 -9.74
N LYS A 292 -1.08 -8.05 -8.64
CA LYS A 292 0.18 -7.28 -8.61
C LYS A 292 1.33 -8.17 -8.14
N ASN A 293 2.53 -7.85 -8.60
CA ASN A 293 3.74 -8.46 -8.07
C ASN A 293 4.06 -7.90 -6.67
N PHE A 294 4.65 -8.73 -5.81
CA PHE A 294 5.20 -8.30 -4.53
C PHE A 294 6.59 -7.65 -4.70
N ASN A 295 6.81 -6.48 -4.09
CA ASN A 295 8.11 -5.83 -4.12
C ASN A 295 8.99 -6.31 -2.95
N HIS A 296 9.93 -7.21 -3.22
CA HIS A 296 10.91 -7.65 -2.21
C HIS A 296 11.96 -6.59 -1.88
N GLN A 297 12.13 -5.59 -2.73
CA GLN A 297 13.28 -4.68 -2.72
C GLN A 297 12.88 -3.24 -2.36
N ILE A 298 12.06 -3.08 -1.33
CA ILE A 298 11.58 -1.75 -0.90
C ILE A 298 12.70 -0.84 -0.36
N TYR A 299 13.82 -1.41 0.11
CA TYR A 299 14.98 -0.68 0.61
C TYR A 299 16.17 -0.67 -0.37
N ALA A 300 16.03 -1.28 -1.55
CA ALA A 300 17.13 -1.34 -2.50
C ALA A 300 17.40 0.03 -3.15
N PRO A 301 18.66 0.35 -3.47
CA PRO A 301 19.86 -0.49 -3.36
C PRO A 301 20.57 -0.42 -1.98
N PHE A 302 19.99 0.28 -1.00
CA PHE A 302 20.68 0.66 0.23
C PHE A 302 20.84 -0.49 1.21
N LEU A 303 19.74 -1.17 1.53
CA LEU A 303 19.72 -2.28 2.48
C LEU A 303 18.92 -3.47 1.94
N LYS A 304 19.23 -4.67 2.45
CA LYS A 304 18.34 -5.82 2.32
C LYS A 304 17.34 -5.79 3.48
N PRO A 305 16.14 -6.41 3.34
CA PRO A 305 15.19 -6.50 4.45
C PRO A 305 15.78 -7.11 5.74
N SER A 306 16.79 -7.99 5.63
CA SER A 306 17.50 -8.58 6.78
C SER A 306 18.44 -7.62 7.53
N ASP A 307 18.67 -6.44 6.97
CA ASP A 307 19.53 -5.41 7.55
C ASP A 307 18.69 -4.34 8.26
N ILE A 308 17.35 -4.42 8.15
CA ILE A 308 16.42 -3.59 8.92
C ILE A 308 16.24 -4.22 10.30
N PRO A 309 16.27 -3.43 11.40
CA PRO A 309 15.97 -3.93 12.73
C PRO A 309 14.59 -4.55 12.75
N ARG A 310 14.44 -5.68 13.46
CA ARG A 310 13.22 -6.49 13.39
C ARG A 310 11.97 -5.65 13.67
N GLN A 311 11.97 -4.89 14.77
CA GLN A 311 10.84 -4.06 15.17
C GLN A 311 10.42 -3.00 14.14
N MET A 312 11.35 -2.58 13.26
CA MET A 312 11.09 -1.61 12.21
C MET A 312 10.56 -2.26 10.92
N ASN A 313 10.67 -3.58 10.78
CA ASN A 313 10.25 -4.34 9.60
C ASN A 313 8.83 -4.94 9.73
N ALA A 314 8.12 -4.67 10.84
CA ALA A 314 6.86 -5.33 11.17
C ALA A 314 5.78 -5.19 10.08
N LEU A 315 5.66 -4.01 9.45
CA LEU A 315 4.69 -3.79 8.39
C LEU A 315 5.04 -4.56 7.11
N TYR A 316 6.32 -4.60 6.73
CA TYR A 316 6.78 -5.41 5.59
C TYR A 316 6.55 -6.90 5.85
N ASP A 317 6.85 -7.38 7.05
CA ASP A 317 6.64 -8.78 7.43
C ASP A 317 5.14 -9.13 7.38
N PHE A 318 4.26 -8.22 7.78
CA PHE A 318 2.81 -8.36 7.61
C PHE A 318 2.41 -8.41 6.14
N GLN A 319 2.85 -7.46 5.31
CA GLN A 319 2.56 -7.44 3.87
C GLN A 319 3.04 -8.72 3.17
N ARG A 320 4.21 -9.24 3.56
CA ARG A 320 4.75 -10.50 3.05
C ARG A 320 3.89 -11.69 3.47
N TRP A 321 3.51 -11.79 4.75
CA TRP A 321 2.57 -12.81 5.21
C TRP A 321 1.23 -12.72 4.45
N TYR A 322 0.67 -11.52 4.33
CA TYR A 322 -0.60 -11.26 3.65
C TYR A 322 -0.56 -11.66 2.17
N TYR A 323 0.58 -11.45 1.50
CA TYR A 323 0.72 -11.80 0.10
C TYR A 323 0.96 -13.30 -0.15
N PHE A 324 1.79 -13.95 0.67
CA PHE A 324 2.29 -15.31 0.39
C PHE A 324 1.66 -16.42 1.22
N GLU A 325 1.19 -16.10 2.42
CA GLU A 325 0.76 -17.08 3.42
C GLU A 325 -0.73 -16.99 3.72
N TYR A 326 -1.31 -15.78 3.65
CA TYR A 326 -2.73 -15.61 3.88
C TYR A 326 -3.56 -16.35 2.83
N ALA A 327 -4.50 -17.16 3.33
CA ALA A 327 -5.39 -18.00 2.53
C ALA A 327 -6.84 -17.75 2.95
N GLY A 328 -7.36 -16.57 2.58
CA GLY A 328 -8.72 -16.16 2.86
C GLY A 328 -9.28 -15.24 1.79
N CYS A 329 -10.45 -14.67 2.04
CA CYS A 329 -11.12 -13.76 1.11
C CYS A 329 -10.71 -12.32 1.43
N HIS A 330 -9.66 -11.82 0.75
CA HIS A 330 -9.08 -10.49 0.98
C HIS A 330 -10.16 -9.42 0.98
N ALA A 331 -10.99 -9.38 -0.06
CA ALA A 331 -12.05 -8.36 -0.18
C ALA A 331 -13.05 -8.35 0.99
N LEU A 332 -13.30 -9.51 1.62
CA LEU A 332 -14.19 -9.64 2.78
C LEU A 332 -13.46 -9.22 4.07
N ASP A 333 -12.24 -9.69 4.27
CA ASP A 333 -11.52 -9.46 5.52
C ASP A 333 -10.89 -8.05 5.59
N GLU A 334 -10.51 -7.45 4.46
CA GLU A 334 -10.20 -6.01 4.36
C GLU A 334 -11.42 -5.16 4.75
N HIS A 335 -12.62 -5.56 4.31
CA HIS A 335 -13.85 -4.86 4.67
C HIS A 335 -14.14 -4.96 6.18
N LYS A 336 -13.97 -6.14 6.77
CA LYS A 336 -14.10 -6.32 8.22
C LYS A 336 -13.04 -5.53 9.00
N ALA A 337 -11.82 -5.45 8.49
CA ALA A 337 -10.76 -4.66 9.11
C ALA A 337 -11.11 -3.16 9.16
N GLU A 338 -11.63 -2.61 8.06
CA GLU A 338 -12.12 -1.23 8.02
C GLU A 338 -13.31 -1.02 8.99
N GLN A 339 -14.29 -1.94 8.98
CA GLN A 339 -15.41 -1.88 9.93
C GLN A 339 -14.92 -1.89 11.38
N HIS A 340 -13.99 -2.79 11.71
CA HIS A 340 -13.37 -2.90 13.03
C HIS A 340 -12.68 -1.60 13.44
N TYR A 341 -11.92 -0.96 12.54
CA TYR A 341 -11.27 0.32 12.81
C TYR A 341 -12.29 1.41 13.20
N TYR A 342 -13.33 1.61 12.39
CA TYR A 342 -14.33 2.66 12.67
C TYR A 342 -15.22 2.33 13.88
N GLN A 343 -15.52 1.05 14.13
CA GLN A 343 -16.29 0.62 15.30
C GLN A 343 -15.53 0.83 16.62
N ASN A 344 -14.20 0.79 16.59
CA ASN A 344 -13.34 1.03 17.75
C ASN A 344 -12.92 2.51 17.90
N GLY A 345 -13.66 3.44 17.29
CA GLY A 345 -13.45 4.88 17.46
C GLY A 345 -12.42 5.50 16.51
N GLY A 346 -11.98 4.76 15.48
CA GLY A 346 -11.20 5.31 14.38
C GLY A 346 -11.93 6.42 13.63
N GLU A 347 -11.19 7.43 13.18
CA GLU A 347 -11.70 8.53 12.36
C GLU A 347 -10.87 8.70 11.09
N ILE A 348 -11.32 9.55 10.17
CA ILE A 348 -10.58 9.81 8.93
C ILE A 348 -9.29 10.61 9.18
N ARG A 349 -9.29 11.49 10.19
CA ARG A 349 -8.17 12.37 10.51
C ARG A 349 -6.97 11.66 11.15
N ASN A 350 -7.19 10.47 11.71
CA ASN A 350 -6.18 9.63 12.35
C ASN A 350 -6.05 8.27 11.66
N TYR A 351 -6.50 8.17 10.41
CA TYR A 351 -6.44 6.92 9.65
C TYR A 351 -4.98 6.53 9.39
N PRO A 352 -4.50 5.40 9.95
CA PRO A 352 -3.08 5.04 9.90
C PRO A 352 -2.65 4.43 8.56
N GLY A 353 -3.59 4.30 7.61
CA GLY A 353 -3.40 3.60 6.35
C GLY A 353 -3.92 2.16 6.39
N GLU A 354 -4.36 1.68 5.22
CA GLU A 354 -4.97 0.35 5.03
C GLU A 354 -4.14 -0.77 5.65
N TRP A 355 -2.83 -0.79 5.41
CA TRP A 355 -1.96 -1.86 5.90
C TRP A 355 -1.87 -1.92 7.43
N GLU A 356 -1.88 -0.79 8.13
CA GLU A 356 -1.87 -0.77 9.59
C GLU A 356 -3.24 -1.18 10.16
N VAL A 357 -4.34 -0.75 9.52
CA VAL A 357 -5.70 -1.19 9.85
C VAL A 357 -5.81 -2.71 9.71
N TRP A 358 -5.37 -3.26 8.59
CA TRP A 358 -5.42 -4.70 8.33
C TRP A 358 -4.53 -5.47 9.31
N LYS A 359 -3.28 -5.03 9.51
CA LYS A 359 -2.36 -5.66 10.46
C LYS A 359 -2.95 -5.74 11.86
N THR A 360 -3.58 -4.65 12.31
CA THR A 360 -4.25 -4.59 13.63
C THR A 360 -5.40 -5.59 13.68
N TYR A 361 -6.32 -5.53 12.72
CA TYR A 361 -7.46 -6.46 12.66
C TYR A 361 -7.03 -7.93 12.64
N PHE A 362 -6.09 -8.31 11.75
CA PHE A 362 -5.60 -9.70 11.66
C PHE A 362 -4.85 -10.15 12.92
N SER A 363 -4.26 -9.21 13.68
CA SER A 363 -3.69 -9.49 15.00
C SER A 363 -4.77 -9.71 16.05
N ASP A 364 -5.80 -8.87 16.07
CA ASP A 364 -6.90 -8.94 17.05
C ASP A 364 -7.74 -10.21 16.91
N ILE A 365 -7.83 -10.80 15.71
CA ILE A 365 -8.51 -12.08 15.46
C ILE A 365 -7.58 -13.30 15.48
N ASP A 366 -6.35 -13.14 15.98
CA ASP A 366 -5.34 -14.20 16.12
C ASP A 366 -4.96 -14.93 14.81
N LEU A 367 -5.18 -14.32 13.64
CA LEU A 367 -4.75 -14.87 12.34
C LEU A 367 -3.32 -14.47 11.98
N TYR A 368 -2.84 -13.35 12.51
CA TYR A 368 -1.48 -12.88 12.35
C TYR A 368 -0.86 -12.58 13.70
N ALA A 369 0.33 -13.11 13.95
CA ALA A 369 1.09 -12.79 15.15
C ALA A 369 2.46 -12.26 14.74
N TYR A 370 2.69 -10.97 14.98
CA TYR A 370 4.03 -10.43 14.86
C TYR A 370 4.86 -10.92 16.05
N LYS A 371 5.94 -11.66 15.76
CA LYS A 371 6.84 -12.10 16.83
C LYS A 371 7.66 -10.90 17.33
N THR A 372 7.16 -10.20 18.33
CA THR A 372 7.92 -9.20 19.09
C THR A 372 8.82 -9.91 20.11
N VAL A 373 10.11 -9.57 20.11
CA VAL A 373 10.98 -9.88 21.24
C VAL A 373 10.76 -8.78 22.26
N LYS A 374 10.26 -9.13 23.45
CA LYS A 374 10.21 -8.18 24.58
C LYS A 374 11.56 -8.20 25.29
N ALA A 375 12.10 -7.02 25.57
CA ALA A 375 13.33 -6.91 26.35
C ALA A 375 13.04 -7.29 27.81
N SER A 376 13.90 -8.12 28.40
CA SER A 376 13.98 -8.36 29.85
C SER A 376 15.11 -7.53 30.46
N ASP A 377 15.06 -7.28 31.76
CA ASP A 377 16.12 -6.51 32.45
C ASP A 377 17.50 -7.20 32.42
N ASN A 378 17.58 -8.48 32.03
CA ASN A 378 18.80 -9.27 32.01
C ASN A 378 19.62 -9.16 30.70
N PHE A 379 19.14 -8.43 29.69
CA PHE A 379 19.91 -8.27 28.45
C PHE A 379 21.12 -7.35 28.65
N ALA A 380 22.26 -7.74 28.07
CA ALA A 380 23.48 -6.93 28.08
C ALA A 380 23.26 -5.65 27.27
N ARG A 381 23.27 -4.50 27.95
CA ARG A 381 23.00 -3.20 27.32
C ARG A 381 24.18 -2.76 26.44
N PRO A 382 23.96 -2.36 25.18
CA PRO A 382 25.03 -1.89 24.29
C PRO A 382 25.58 -0.52 24.69
N MET A 383 24.81 0.27 25.44
CA MET A 383 25.08 1.65 25.83
C MET A 383 24.19 2.05 27.01
N ASP A 384 24.39 3.26 27.51
CA ASP A 384 23.53 3.84 28.54
C ASP A 384 22.18 4.27 27.96
N PHE A 385 21.12 3.97 28.70
CA PHE A 385 19.74 4.33 28.36
C PHE A 385 19.09 5.09 29.51
N CYS A 386 18.31 6.11 29.16
CA CYS A 386 17.39 6.79 30.06
C CYS A 386 16.00 6.16 29.95
N ARG A 387 15.37 5.88 31.09
CA ARG A 387 13.98 5.41 31.13
C ARG A 387 13.02 6.60 31.01
N VAL A 388 12.01 6.49 30.16
CA VAL A 388 10.99 7.51 29.94
C VAL A 388 9.63 6.86 29.74
N ASP A 389 8.58 7.52 30.22
CA ASP A 389 7.20 7.18 29.90
C ASP A 389 6.75 8.07 28.74
N ALA A 390 6.37 7.48 27.60
CA ALA A 390 6.01 8.23 26.39
C ALA A 390 4.95 7.48 25.58
N ALA A 391 3.93 8.20 25.09
CA ALA A 391 2.83 7.62 24.32
C ALA A 391 2.19 6.37 24.98
N GLY A 392 2.07 6.39 26.32
CA GLY A 392 1.50 5.28 27.10
C GLY A 392 2.42 4.06 27.27
N LYS A 393 3.71 4.17 26.95
CA LYS A 393 4.70 3.08 27.03
C LYS A 393 5.89 3.44 27.90
N GLN A 394 6.54 2.42 28.46
CA GLN A 394 7.83 2.56 29.12
C GLN A 394 8.97 2.26 28.14
N LEU A 395 9.78 3.26 27.83
CA LEU A 395 10.87 3.15 26.87
C LEU A 395 12.22 3.33 27.56
N ASN A 396 13.23 2.60 27.09
CA ASN A 396 14.63 2.92 27.31
C ASN A 396 15.16 3.62 26.06
N VAL A 397 15.70 4.83 26.22
CA VAL A 397 16.13 5.69 25.11
C VAL A 397 17.58 6.13 25.33
N SER A 398 18.42 5.99 24.30
CA SER A 398 19.81 6.42 24.35
C SER A 398 19.96 7.94 24.26
N GLN A 399 21.15 8.44 24.58
CA GLN A 399 21.57 9.75 24.08
C GLN A 399 21.71 9.72 22.54
N LEU A 400 21.92 10.89 21.94
CA LEU A 400 22.26 10.96 20.51
C LEU A 400 23.52 10.15 20.25
N ILE A 401 23.48 9.35 19.18
CA ILE A 401 24.66 8.60 18.75
C ILE A 401 25.72 9.59 18.26
N THR A 402 26.94 9.42 18.76
CA THR A 402 28.07 10.31 18.55
C THR A 402 28.87 9.95 17.30
N ILE A 403 29.68 10.89 16.82
CA ILE A 403 30.61 10.66 15.69
C ILE A 403 31.59 9.51 16.02
N ASP A 404 32.09 9.44 17.26
CA ASP A 404 32.96 8.35 17.71
C ASP A 404 32.30 6.97 17.61
N GLU A 405 31.02 6.86 17.99
CA GLU A 405 30.26 5.61 17.88
C GLU A 405 30.07 5.18 16.42
N ILE A 406 29.83 6.11 15.51
CA ILE A 406 29.74 5.82 14.07
C ILE A 406 31.10 5.42 13.49
N ILE A 407 32.20 6.05 13.91
CA ILE A 407 33.56 5.66 13.51
C ILE A 407 33.85 4.22 13.98
N LYS A 408 33.54 3.89 15.23
CA LYS A 408 33.70 2.54 15.78
C LYS A 408 32.85 1.51 15.02
N PHE A 409 31.60 1.85 14.72
CA PHE A 409 30.71 1.02 13.93
C PHE A 409 31.25 0.79 12.51
N SER A 410 31.77 1.84 11.86
CA SER A 410 32.37 1.76 10.53
C SER A 410 33.56 0.81 10.46
N ASN A 411 34.45 0.89 11.43
CA ASN A 411 35.58 -0.03 11.55
C ASN A 411 35.16 -1.49 11.74
N GLN A 412 33.98 -1.74 12.33
CA GLN A 412 33.47 -3.10 12.60
C GLN A 412 32.58 -3.65 11.47
N ASN A 413 32.15 -2.82 10.52
CA ASN A 413 31.19 -3.18 9.47
C ASN A 413 31.67 -2.69 8.09
N SER A 414 32.96 -2.88 7.76
CA SER A 414 33.56 -2.34 6.54
C SER A 414 32.83 -2.73 5.25
N GLU A 415 32.33 -3.97 5.14
CA GLU A 415 31.58 -4.45 3.97
C GLU A 415 30.32 -3.60 3.69
N TYR A 416 29.63 -3.14 4.74
CA TYR A 416 28.46 -2.26 4.58
C TYR A 416 28.88 -0.90 3.99
N PHE A 417 29.97 -0.32 4.50
CA PHE A 417 30.45 0.98 4.02
C PHE A 417 31.05 0.90 2.60
N GLU A 418 31.71 -0.21 2.25
CA GLU A 418 32.14 -0.47 0.88
C GLU A 418 30.96 -0.55 -0.09
N HIS A 419 29.88 -1.26 0.28
CA HIS A 419 28.65 -1.33 -0.52
C HIS A 419 27.99 0.05 -0.63
N ARG A 420 27.87 0.78 0.48
CA ARG A 420 27.30 2.12 0.55
C ARG A 420 27.96 3.08 -0.44
N GLU A 421 29.30 3.12 -0.46
CA GLU A 421 30.06 4.00 -1.36
C GLU A 421 29.96 3.58 -2.84
N ALA A 422 29.65 2.31 -3.12
CA ALA A 422 29.44 1.82 -4.48
C ALA A 422 28.06 2.18 -5.08
N ILE A 423 27.11 2.66 -4.28
CA ILE A 423 25.76 3.03 -4.73
C ILE A 423 25.80 4.28 -5.63
N LYS A 424 25.33 4.15 -6.87
CA LYS A 424 25.30 5.24 -7.86
C LYS A 424 23.95 5.96 -7.98
N LYS A 425 22.85 5.22 -7.83
CA LYS A 425 21.49 5.77 -7.97
C LYS A 425 20.97 6.16 -6.59
N GLY A 426 20.58 7.43 -6.42
CA GLY A 426 20.22 7.96 -5.10
C GLY A 426 21.42 7.92 -4.15
N LYS A 427 22.59 8.35 -4.63
CA LYS A 427 23.87 8.24 -3.92
C LYS A 427 23.73 8.78 -2.48
N PRO A 428 24.06 8.00 -1.45
CA PRO A 428 24.05 8.48 -0.08
C PRO A 428 24.99 9.66 0.12
N ASP A 429 24.62 10.59 1.00
CA ASP A 429 25.50 11.70 1.38
C ASP A 429 26.80 11.16 2.01
N ARG A 430 27.91 11.87 1.78
CA ARG A 430 29.23 11.48 2.29
C ARG A 430 29.36 11.68 3.81
N LEU A 431 29.47 10.60 4.57
CA LEU A 431 29.53 10.68 6.04
C LEU A 431 30.77 11.40 6.56
N ASP A 432 31.93 11.24 5.91
CA ASP A 432 33.16 11.93 6.28
C ASP A 432 33.01 13.46 6.22
N THR A 433 32.31 13.96 5.20
CA THR A 433 32.04 15.39 5.07
C THR A 433 30.99 15.92 6.05
N MET A 434 30.13 15.05 6.57
CA MET A 434 29.06 15.42 7.50
C MET A 434 29.42 15.19 8.96
N ASN A 435 30.52 14.48 9.23
CA ASN A 435 30.98 14.10 10.56
C ASN A 435 32.45 14.46 10.79
N ALA A 436 32.90 15.58 10.24
CA ALA A 436 34.28 16.09 10.41
C ALA A 436 34.48 16.94 11.68
N ASP A 437 33.47 16.98 12.56
CA ASP A 437 33.53 17.69 13.84
C ASP A 437 34.19 16.84 14.93
N LYS A 438 34.20 17.36 16.18
CA LYS A 438 34.71 16.62 17.35
C LYS A 438 33.94 15.32 17.57
N ALA A 439 34.64 14.29 18.03
CA ALA A 439 34.14 12.93 18.09
C ALA A 439 32.94 12.74 19.04
N GLU A 440 32.84 13.56 20.07
CA GLU A 440 31.78 13.51 21.10
C GLU A 440 30.46 14.15 20.65
N LEU A 441 30.48 14.88 19.52
CA LEU A 441 29.28 15.55 19.01
C LEU A 441 28.33 14.56 18.32
N PRO A 442 27.03 14.91 18.21
CA PRO A 442 26.07 14.08 17.52
C PRO A 442 26.46 13.81 16.06
N ALA A 443 26.36 12.56 15.65
CA ALA A 443 26.60 12.17 14.27
C ALA A 443 25.43 12.56 13.35
N ALA A 444 25.76 12.87 12.10
CA ALA A 444 24.83 13.00 11.00
C ALA A 444 24.91 11.76 10.10
N VAL A 445 23.79 11.06 9.93
CA VAL A 445 23.73 9.79 9.19
C VAL A 445 22.50 9.73 8.30
N THR A 446 22.47 8.80 7.37
CA THR A 446 21.23 8.47 6.64
C THR A 446 20.33 7.58 7.49
N TRP A 447 19.04 7.45 7.14
CA TRP A 447 18.14 6.55 7.84
C TRP A 447 18.58 5.08 7.69
N PHE A 448 19.15 4.73 6.53
CA PHE A 448 19.71 3.39 6.29
C PHE A 448 20.95 3.12 7.17
N ASP A 449 21.82 4.10 7.36
CA ASP A 449 22.95 3.99 8.28
C ASP A 449 22.48 3.74 9.72
N ALA A 450 21.44 4.46 10.17
CA ALA A 450 20.83 4.26 11.48
C ALA A 450 20.21 2.85 11.63
N CYS A 451 19.53 2.35 10.61
CA CYS A 451 18.97 1.00 10.59
C CYS A 451 20.06 -0.08 10.65
N MET A 452 21.12 0.06 9.86
CA MET A 452 22.23 -0.90 9.88
C MET A 452 22.95 -0.89 11.23
N TYR A 453 23.14 0.28 11.83
CA TYR A 453 23.69 0.42 13.18
C TYR A 453 22.82 -0.32 14.22
N LEU A 454 21.50 -0.10 14.20
CA LEU A 454 20.54 -0.78 15.06
C LEU A 454 20.53 -2.30 14.84
N SER A 455 20.55 -2.77 13.59
CA SER A 455 20.58 -4.20 13.24
C SER A 455 21.87 -4.86 13.72
N PHE A 456 23.01 -4.17 13.61
CA PHE A 456 24.28 -4.61 14.14
C PHE A 456 24.23 -4.78 15.67
N LEU A 457 23.67 -3.80 16.39
CA LEU A 457 23.51 -3.89 17.84
C LEU A 457 22.50 -4.97 18.25
N GLU A 458 21.37 -5.11 17.55
CA GLU A 458 20.36 -6.15 17.79
C GLU A 458 20.98 -7.54 17.65
N LYS A 459 21.76 -7.80 16.58
CA LYS A 459 22.46 -9.07 16.37
C LYS A 459 23.48 -9.37 17.47
N LYS A 460 24.16 -8.35 17.98
CA LYS A 460 25.21 -8.48 19.00
C LYS A 460 24.65 -8.64 20.43
N HIS A 461 23.54 -7.99 20.74
CA HIS A 461 23.01 -7.87 22.11
C HIS A 461 21.66 -8.55 22.33
N GLY A 462 20.94 -8.94 21.27
CA GLY A 462 19.64 -9.59 21.35
C GLY A 462 18.48 -8.68 21.81
N LEU A 463 18.70 -7.36 21.86
CA LEU A 463 17.68 -6.38 22.23
C LEU A 463 16.80 -6.00 21.02
N PRO A 464 15.49 -5.78 21.22
CA PRO A 464 14.55 -5.37 20.18
C PRO A 464 14.68 -3.86 19.86
N LEU A 465 15.83 -3.48 19.32
CA LEU A 465 16.18 -2.07 19.10
C LEU A 465 15.43 -1.48 17.91
N ARG A 466 15.05 -0.20 18.03
CA ARG A 466 14.42 0.61 16.98
C ARG A 466 14.68 2.10 17.20
N LEU A 467 14.26 2.91 16.23
CA LEU A 467 14.13 4.35 16.42
C LEU A 467 12.85 4.68 17.22
N LEU A 468 12.80 5.89 17.80
CA LEU A 468 11.57 6.42 18.38
C LEU A 468 10.51 6.60 17.30
N LYS A 469 9.25 6.38 17.65
CA LYS A 469 8.11 6.79 16.82
C LYS A 469 7.84 8.28 16.95
N LEU A 470 7.09 8.84 16.02
CA LEU A 470 6.80 10.28 15.99
C LEU A 470 6.05 10.76 17.25
N ASP A 471 5.04 10.01 17.69
CA ASP A 471 4.27 10.29 18.91
C ASP A 471 5.14 10.18 20.18
N GLU A 472 5.99 9.15 20.25
CA GLU A 472 6.95 8.95 21.33
C GLU A 472 7.96 10.09 21.41
N TYR A 473 8.52 10.52 20.27
CA TYR A 473 9.46 11.65 20.22
C TYR A 473 8.81 12.94 20.69
N ARG A 474 7.61 13.25 20.19
CA ARG A 474 6.86 14.46 20.58
C ARG A 474 6.57 14.47 22.07
N ALA A 475 6.07 13.36 22.63
CA ALA A 475 5.78 13.25 24.05
C ALA A 475 7.01 13.56 24.93
N ILE A 476 8.17 13.00 24.60
CA ILE A 476 9.41 13.24 25.35
C ILE A 476 9.91 14.69 25.16
N ARG A 477 9.83 15.21 23.93
CA ARG A 477 10.40 16.53 23.59
C ARG A 477 9.50 17.67 24.08
N GLU A 478 8.19 17.50 24.17
CA GLU A 478 7.30 18.53 24.75
C GLU A 478 7.58 18.78 26.24
N GLU A 479 8.15 17.79 26.96
CA GLU A 479 8.48 17.92 28.39
C GLU A 479 9.75 18.72 28.68
N CYS A 480 10.67 18.93 27.72
CA CYS A 480 11.86 19.73 28.03
C CYS A 480 11.60 21.23 27.90
N SER A 481 12.04 21.97 28.91
CA SER A 481 11.99 23.43 28.97
C SER A 481 12.63 24.08 27.74
N VAL A 482 11.84 24.80 26.95
CA VAL A 482 12.33 25.55 25.78
C VAL A 482 13.03 26.82 26.25
N SER A 483 14.25 27.07 25.78
CA SER A 483 14.91 28.36 25.97
C SER A 483 14.18 29.43 25.14
N GLY A 484 13.76 30.54 25.76
CA GLY A 484 12.97 31.62 25.15
C GLY A 484 13.72 32.47 24.10
N GLY A 485 14.48 31.83 23.19
CA GLY A 485 15.26 32.47 22.13
C GLY A 485 14.65 32.34 20.73
N THR A 486 15.19 33.10 19.80
CA THR A 486 14.94 32.98 18.35
C THR A 486 15.75 31.84 17.74
N GLU A 487 15.29 31.27 16.62
CA GLU A 487 15.97 30.21 15.85
C GLU A 487 17.45 30.56 15.59
N ASP A 488 18.37 29.67 15.97
CA ASP A 488 19.78 29.83 15.64
C ASP A 488 20.05 29.33 14.21
N SER A 489 19.84 30.23 13.25
CA SER A 489 20.12 29.99 11.84
C SER A 489 21.60 29.72 11.52
N SER A 490 22.51 29.89 12.50
CA SER A 490 23.97 29.88 12.31
C SER A 490 24.68 28.63 12.82
N LEU A 491 23.96 27.62 13.34
CA LEU A 491 24.57 26.41 13.94
C LEU A 491 25.52 25.66 12.99
N LEU A 492 25.30 25.72 11.68
CA LEU A 492 26.07 24.98 10.68
C LEU A 492 26.82 25.90 9.74
N GLU A 493 28.03 25.49 9.36
CA GLU A 493 28.83 26.15 8.34
C GLU A 493 29.42 25.12 7.37
N TYR A 494 29.34 25.43 6.08
CA TYR A 494 29.92 24.62 5.02
C TYR A 494 31.29 25.16 4.65
N CYS A 495 32.27 24.26 4.58
CA CYS A 495 33.65 24.58 4.24
C CYS A 495 34.15 23.71 3.09
N ASP A 496 34.94 24.26 2.18
CA ASP A 496 35.70 23.46 1.22
C ASP A 496 36.98 22.87 1.84
N ASN A 497 37.74 22.12 1.05
CA ASN A 497 39.03 21.55 1.45
C ASN A 497 40.13 22.60 1.72
N LYS A 498 39.95 23.84 1.26
CA LYS A 498 40.83 24.99 1.52
C LYS A 498 40.36 25.81 2.74
N SER A 499 39.34 25.32 3.47
CA SER A 499 38.71 26.01 4.59
C SER A 499 38.02 27.33 4.23
N ASN A 500 37.68 27.55 2.95
CA ASN A 500 36.81 28.65 2.57
C ASN A 500 35.41 28.39 3.11
N LYS A 501 34.81 29.43 3.69
CA LYS A 501 33.51 29.38 4.36
C LYS A 501 32.39 29.81 3.41
N TYR A 502 31.34 29.01 3.35
CA TYR A 502 30.14 29.25 2.54
C TYR A 502 28.90 29.57 3.37
N GLY A 503 29.06 29.71 4.69
CA GLY A 503 27.97 29.93 5.64
C GLY A 503 27.03 28.71 5.76
N ALA A 504 25.83 28.94 6.28
CA ALA A 504 24.83 27.89 6.52
C ALA A 504 24.15 27.39 5.24
N ARG A 505 24.22 28.15 4.14
CA ARG A 505 23.58 27.82 2.86
C ARG A 505 24.55 28.13 1.71
N PRO A 506 25.31 27.13 1.24
CA PRO A 506 26.18 27.29 0.08
C PRO A 506 25.42 27.80 -1.14
N PRO A 507 26.09 28.55 -2.04
CA PRO A 507 25.52 28.89 -3.34
C PRO A 507 25.30 27.61 -4.16
N HIS A 508 24.45 27.72 -5.18
CA HIS A 508 24.28 26.62 -6.13
C HIS A 508 25.61 26.26 -6.80
N MET A 509 25.93 24.97 -6.82
CA MET A 509 27.15 24.40 -7.39
C MET A 509 26.89 22.98 -7.88
N ASP A 510 27.82 22.43 -8.65
CA ASP A 510 27.74 21.05 -9.12
C ASP A 510 27.65 20.06 -7.96
N GLU A 511 26.90 18.96 -8.14
CA GLU A 511 26.67 17.96 -7.08
C GLU A 511 27.99 17.39 -6.54
N SER A 512 29.00 17.19 -7.38
CA SER A 512 30.32 16.72 -6.94
C SER A 512 30.99 17.69 -5.98
N ASP A 513 30.87 18.99 -6.25
CA ASP A 513 31.48 20.04 -5.46
C ASP A 513 30.72 20.22 -4.15
N PHE A 514 29.39 20.19 -4.21
CA PHE A 514 28.54 20.23 -3.02
C PHE A 514 28.78 19.05 -2.09
N GLN A 515 28.89 17.83 -2.66
CA GLN A 515 29.21 16.63 -1.89
C GLN A 515 30.62 16.67 -1.28
N ALA A 516 31.56 17.42 -1.86
CA ALA A 516 32.90 17.60 -1.30
C ALA A 516 32.96 18.63 -0.15
N LEU A 517 31.96 19.52 -0.01
CA LEU A 517 31.91 20.45 1.11
C LEU A 517 31.74 19.72 2.43
N THR A 518 32.53 20.10 3.42
CA THR A 518 32.41 19.63 4.79
C THR A 518 31.40 20.49 5.54
N CYS A 519 30.41 19.89 6.20
CA CYS A 519 29.46 20.58 7.06
C CYS A 519 29.91 20.45 8.52
N LYS A 520 30.18 21.58 9.17
CA LYS A 520 30.67 21.66 10.55
C LYS A 520 29.72 22.42 11.44
N TYR A 521 29.77 22.14 12.74
CA TYR A 521 29.16 22.99 13.75
C TYR A 521 30.00 24.27 13.92
N THR A 522 29.36 25.43 13.94
CA THR A 522 30.03 26.72 14.16
C THR A 522 30.42 26.92 15.63
N GLU A 523 29.60 26.39 16.54
CA GLU A 523 29.82 26.32 17.98
C GLU A 523 29.32 24.98 18.53
N GLU A 524 29.65 24.68 19.78
CA GLU A 524 29.12 23.48 20.44
C GLU A 524 27.59 23.58 20.53
N PRO A 525 26.83 22.57 20.07
CA PRO A 525 25.38 22.63 20.06
C PRO A 525 24.82 22.87 21.47
N LYS A 526 23.84 23.77 21.58
CA LYS A 526 23.06 23.94 22.82
C LYS A 526 22.11 22.77 22.98
N PHE A 527 21.88 22.34 24.21
CA PHE A 527 21.02 21.21 24.51
C PHE A 527 19.88 21.58 25.46
N LEU A 528 18.70 21.04 25.18
CA LEU A 528 17.54 21.03 26.06
C LEU A 528 17.53 19.73 26.86
N GLY A 529 17.49 19.85 28.19
CA GLY A 529 17.51 18.71 29.10
C GLY A 529 16.09 18.23 29.44
N HIS A 530 15.87 16.93 29.32
CA HIS A 530 14.68 16.25 29.84
C HIS A 530 14.90 15.84 31.31
N THR A 531 13.83 15.68 32.07
CA THR A 531 13.87 15.26 33.48
C THR A 531 14.53 13.88 33.68
N SER A 532 14.43 13.00 32.67
CA SER A 532 15.09 11.69 32.65
C SER A 532 16.61 11.73 32.37
N GLY A 533 17.17 12.91 32.09
CA GLY A 533 18.57 13.09 31.72
C GLY A 533 18.87 13.03 30.22
N LEU A 534 17.87 12.80 29.36
CA LEU A 534 18.02 12.93 27.91
C LEU A 534 18.34 14.38 27.51
N LYS A 535 19.21 14.54 26.50
CA LYS A 535 19.57 15.86 25.97
C LYS A 535 19.22 15.95 24.49
N PHE A 536 18.52 17.01 24.08
CA PHE A 536 18.09 17.29 22.71
C PHE A 536 18.78 18.54 22.16
N VAL A 537 19.20 18.54 20.90
CA VAL A 537 19.85 19.73 20.32
C VAL A 537 18.82 20.85 20.16
N ASP A 538 19.10 22.05 20.65
CA ASP A 538 18.19 23.20 20.56
C ASP A 538 18.33 23.94 19.22
N SER A 539 18.01 23.28 18.10
CA SER A 539 18.10 23.91 16.78
C SER A 539 17.17 23.27 15.74
N ASP A 540 16.73 24.09 14.77
CA ASP A 540 16.06 23.63 13.55
C ASP A 540 17.03 23.20 12.44
N ARG A 541 18.33 23.39 12.65
CA ARG A 541 19.41 22.87 11.80
C ARG A 541 19.86 21.46 12.20
N PHE A 542 19.30 20.93 13.28
CA PHE A 542 19.49 19.55 13.69
C PHE A 542 18.15 18.83 13.71
N CYS A 543 18.10 17.69 13.04
CA CYS A 543 16.93 16.82 13.02
C CYS A 543 17.29 15.44 13.57
N GLU A 544 16.28 14.63 13.86
CA GLU A 544 16.44 13.24 14.26
C GLU A 544 15.59 12.33 13.35
N TRP A 545 16.17 11.20 12.95
CA TRP A 545 15.45 10.12 12.25
C TRP A 545 14.51 9.40 13.20
N LEU A 546 13.29 9.13 12.71
CA LEU A 546 12.27 8.37 13.42
C LEU A 546 11.96 7.04 12.72
N ASN A 547 11.15 6.21 13.39
CA ASN A 547 10.85 4.84 13.00
C ASN A 547 10.11 4.74 11.65
N GLU A 548 9.22 5.68 11.37
CA GLU A 548 8.29 5.64 10.25
C GLU A 548 9.00 5.77 8.90
N ASN A 549 8.92 4.72 8.08
CA ASN A 549 9.38 4.66 6.70
C ASN A 549 8.36 3.83 5.87
N PRO A 550 7.19 4.40 5.57
CA PRO A 550 6.06 3.64 5.00
C PRO A 550 6.31 3.12 3.58
N TYR A 551 7.27 3.72 2.85
CA TYR A 551 7.51 3.41 1.43
C TYR A 551 8.90 2.87 1.12
N GLY A 552 9.71 2.59 2.15
CA GLY A 552 11.09 2.08 2.04
C GLY A 552 12.15 3.12 1.66
N MET A 553 11.75 4.25 1.08
CA MET A 553 12.64 5.22 0.42
C MET A 553 12.64 6.60 1.07
N GLU A 554 11.60 6.94 1.82
CA GLU A 554 11.51 8.19 2.56
C GLU A 554 11.05 7.87 3.99
N ALA A 555 11.62 8.58 4.95
CA ALA A 555 11.38 8.36 6.37
C ALA A 555 11.06 9.68 7.07
N VAL A 556 10.43 9.57 8.23
CA VAL A 556 10.18 10.74 9.07
C VAL A 556 11.50 11.23 9.67
N ALA A 557 11.78 12.51 9.44
CA ALA A 557 12.83 13.27 10.12
C ALA A 557 12.21 14.53 10.75
N ILE A 558 12.47 14.74 12.03
CA ILE A 558 11.87 15.83 12.82
C ILE A 558 12.93 16.81 13.30
N ARG A 559 12.67 18.11 13.20
CA ARG A 559 13.53 19.16 13.75
C ARG A 559 13.44 19.16 15.27
N SER A 560 14.60 19.16 15.92
CA SER A 560 14.69 19.00 17.38
C SER A 560 14.11 20.19 18.17
N ARG A 561 14.14 21.40 17.61
CA ARG A 561 13.57 22.60 18.23
C ARG A 561 12.07 22.80 17.92
N SER A 562 11.72 23.00 16.64
CA SER A 562 10.36 23.38 16.24
C SER A 562 9.35 22.23 16.19
N LEU A 563 9.81 20.97 16.25
CA LEU A 563 8.98 19.78 16.06
C LEU A 563 8.22 19.77 14.72
N LEU A 564 8.77 20.46 13.72
CA LEU A 564 8.34 20.40 12.32
C LEU A 564 9.13 19.30 11.60
N SER A 565 8.70 18.94 10.39
CA SER A 565 9.49 18.05 9.53
C SER A 565 10.87 18.66 9.26
N ALA A 566 11.82 17.85 8.78
CA ALA A 566 13.13 18.34 8.34
C ALA A 566 13.01 19.48 7.30
N ARG A 567 11.95 19.48 6.46
CA ARG A 567 11.68 20.57 5.49
C ARG A 567 10.92 21.75 6.09
N GLY A 568 10.38 21.62 7.31
CA GLY A 568 9.70 22.69 8.04
C GLY A 568 8.17 22.67 7.90
N ALA A 569 7.58 21.55 7.49
CA ALA A 569 6.13 21.37 7.42
C ALA A 569 5.56 20.89 8.76
N ALA A 570 4.34 21.31 9.09
CA ALA A 570 3.63 20.88 10.30
C ALA A 570 3.09 19.44 10.18
N ASN A 571 2.68 19.03 8.97
CA ASN A 571 2.17 17.69 8.70
C ASN A 571 3.31 16.71 8.34
N ILE A 572 4.05 16.28 9.37
CA ILE A 572 5.27 15.47 9.23
C ILE A 572 5.01 14.12 8.57
N GLU A 573 3.89 13.47 8.87
CA GLU A 573 3.54 12.16 8.31
C GLU A 573 3.39 12.18 6.78
N SER A 574 3.02 13.35 6.23
CA SER A 574 2.93 13.58 4.78
C SER A 574 4.19 14.18 4.15
N ASP A 575 5.11 14.73 4.97
CA ASP A 575 6.32 15.42 4.51
C ASP A 575 7.57 14.61 4.86
N LEU A 576 7.67 13.42 4.27
CA LEU A 576 8.77 12.49 4.47
C LEU A 576 10.08 13.02 3.86
N PHE A 577 11.21 12.62 4.45
CA PHE A 577 12.54 13.03 4.01
C PHE A 577 13.27 11.87 3.32
N PRO A 578 14.06 12.12 2.26
CA PRO A 578 14.80 11.08 1.56
C PRO A 578 15.71 10.28 2.51
N ALA A 579 15.46 8.98 2.62
CA ALA A 579 16.10 8.11 3.62
C ALA A 579 17.62 7.95 3.40
N TRP A 580 18.13 8.30 2.22
CA TRP A 580 19.55 8.26 1.83
C TRP A 580 20.29 9.59 2.04
N SER A 581 19.65 10.63 2.55
CA SER A 581 20.32 11.91 2.87
C SER A 581 20.70 11.97 4.34
N THR A 582 21.75 12.72 4.68
CA THR A 582 22.09 13.10 6.06
C THR A 582 21.50 14.45 6.44
N GLY A 583 20.61 15.02 5.61
CA GLY A 583 20.10 16.39 5.69
C GLY A 583 20.92 17.43 4.90
N LYS A 584 22.01 17.00 4.25
CA LYS A 584 23.01 17.90 3.67
C LYS A 584 22.41 18.88 2.66
N TYR A 585 21.57 18.40 1.73
CA TYR A 585 20.93 19.23 0.71
C TYR A 585 19.88 20.21 1.27
N HIS A 586 19.41 19.99 2.50
CA HIS A 586 18.46 20.86 3.20
C HIS A 586 19.13 21.65 4.33
N TYR A 587 20.46 21.74 4.31
CA TYR A 587 21.24 22.55 5.24
C TYR A 587 20.97 22.21 6.71
N CYS A 588 20.86 20.91 7.00
CA CYS A 588 20.73 20.38 8.35
C CYS A 588 21.61 19.13 8.54
N LYS A 589 21.81 18.75 9.79
CA LYS A 589 22.35 17.45 10.19
C LYS A 589 21.22 16.60 10.76
N ILE A 590 21.14 15.34 10.37
CA ILE A 590 20.14 14.40 10.90
C ILE A 590 20.82 13.29 11.69
N GLY A 591 20.63 13.30 13.01
CA GLY A 591 21.09 12.25 13.91
C GLY A 591 20.00 11.23 14.23
N PHE A 592 20.23 10.40 15.24
CA PHE A 592 19.24 9.44 15.71
C PHE A 592 19.53 8.98 17.14
N ARG A 593 18.53 8.33 17.74
CA ARG A 593 18.62 7.64 19.03
C ARG A 593 18.17 6.21 18.89
N VAL A 594 18.71 5.37 19.74
CA VAL A 594 18.31 3.98 19.90
C VAL A 594 17.30 3.90 21.03
N CYS A 595 16.22 3.14 20.81
CA CYS A 595 15.29 2.84 21.89
C CYS A 595 14.77 1.41 21.82
N TYR A 596 14.18 0.96 22.92
CA TYR A 596 13.41 -0.27 23.01
C TYR A 596 12.35 -0.16 24.11
N GLU A 597 11.29 -0.94 23.98
CA GLU A 597 10.19 -1.01 24.95
C GLU A 597 10.47 -2.09 26.01
N LEU A 598 10.14 -1.79 27.27
CA LEU A 598 10.21 -2.77 28.36
C LEU A 598 8.95 -3.65 28.39
N ALA A 599 9.15 -4.92 28.76
CA ALA A 599 8.13 -5.97 28.70
C ALA A 599 6.86 -5.70 29.50
#